data_AF-A0AA87IHR7-F1
#
_entry.id   AF-A0AA87IHR7-F1
#
_cell.length_a   1.000
_cell.length_b   1.000
_cell.length_c   1.000
_cell.angle_alpha   90.00
_cell.angle_beta   90.00
_cell.angle_gamma   90.00
#
_symmetry.space_group_name_H-M   'P 1'
#
loop_
_entity.id
_entity.type
_entity.pdbx_description
1 polymer ?
#
loop_
_entity_poly.entity_id
_entity_poly.type
_entity_poly.pdbx_seq_one_letter_code
_entity_poly.pdbx_strand_id
1 'polypeptide(L)'
;MGHLKKFLHKLFFENYDQFAEELGYPDWNIALENTFGIYEMEGDTWYHATQIPDKKWAVWNDDEEEPPYAFEVFATWDEAIRELRGMFVESGLPENHWRPEGFDECEDAFLKEPDREKML
;
A
#
# COMPACT_ATOMS: atom_id res chain seq x y z
N MET A 1 12.01 -33.23 -3.77
CA MET A 1 11.33 -31.98 -4.21
C MET A 1 11.11 -31.01 -3.03
N GLY A 2 12.15 -30.67 -2.26
CA GLY A 2 12.02 -29.82 -1.05
C GLY A 2 13.00 -28.65 -0.96
N HIS A 3 13.92 -28.51 -1.93
CA HIS A 3 14.93 -27.45 -1.91
C HIS A 3 14.49 -26.19 -2.67
N LEU A 4 13.74 -26.28 -3.78
CA LEU A 4 13.28 -25.08 -4.51
C LEU A 4 12.35 -24.18 -3.68
N LYS A 5 11.45 -24.76 -2.86
CA LYS A 5 10.52 -23.97 -2.03
C LYS A 5 11.22 -23.04 -1.04
N LYS A 6 12.35 -23.47 -0.45
CA LYS A 6 13.08 -22.67 0.53
C LYS A 6 13.85 -21.51 -0.12
N PHE A 7 14.33 -21.70 -1.35
CA PHE A 7 15.03 -20.66 -2.09
C PHE A 7 14.06 -19.60 -2.61
N LEU A 8 12.91 -20.00 -3.15
CA LEU A 8 11.86 -19.07 -3.58
C LEU A 8 11.35 -18.23 -2.40
N HIS A 9 10.99 -18.88 -1.29
CA HIS A 9 10.47 -18.17 -0.11
C HIS A 9 11.49 -17.19 0.49
N LYS A 10 12.79 -17.48 0.40
CA LYS A 10 13.85 -16.56 0.84
C LYS A 10 14.02 -15.38 -0.11
N LEU A 11 13.93 -15.61 -1.43
CA LEU A 11 14.04 -14.56 -2.44
C LEU A 11 12.86 -13.57 -2.38
N PHE A 12 11.62 -14.08 -2.23
CA PHE A 12 10.44 -13.23 -2.04
C PHE A 12 10.58 -12.35 -0.80
N PHE A 13 10.98 -12.92 0.34
CA PHE A 13 11.22 -12.13 1.56
C PHE A 13 12.32 -11.07 1.39
N GLU A 14 13.41 -11.40 0.69
CA GLU A 14 14.50 -10.46 0.42
C GLU A 14 14.05 -9.26 -0.44
N ASN A 15 13.18 -9.48 -1.42
CA ASN A 15 12.65 -8.39 -2.26
C ASN A 15 11.70 -7.47 -1.49
N TYR A 16 10.89 -8.01 -0.57
CA TYR A 16 10.03 -7.22 0.31
C TYR A 16 10.83 -6.42 1.34
N ASP A 17 11.87 -7.01 1.92
CA ASP A 17 12.76 -6.28 2.84
C ASP A 17 13.53 -5.17 2.09
N GLN A 18 13.93 -5.41 0.84
CA GLN A 18 14.50 -4.35 0.00
C GLN A 18 13.48 -3.22 -0.24
N PHE A 19 12.24 -3.54 -0.58
CA PHE A 19 11.20 -2.53 -0.77
C PHE A 19 10.93 -1.74 0.51
N ALA A 20 10.94 -2.42 1.67
CA ALA A 20 10.86 -1.77 2.97
C ALA A 20 12.00 -0.78 3.20
N GLU A 21 13.24 -1.15 2.87
CA GLU A 21 14.40 -0.25 2.95
C GLU A 21 14.22 0.99 2.07
N GLU A 22 13.66 0.84 0.86
CA GLU A 22 13.36 1.96 -0.05
C GLU A 22 12.27 2.90 0.50
N LEU A 23 11.29 2.35 1.23
CA LEU A 23 10.30 3.12 2.00
C LEU A 23 10.85 3.72 3.30
N GLY A 24 12.10 3.40 3.66
CA GLY A 24 12.79 3.90 4.86
C GLY A 24 12.61 3.04 6.12
N TYR A 25 12.12 1.81 5.97
CA TYR A 25 11.93 0.84 7.05
C TYR A 25 13.05 -0.20 7.10
N PRO A 26 13.36 -0.77 8.27
CA PRO A 26 14.42 -1.76 8.39
C PRO A 26 14.01 -3.18 7.93
N ASP A 27 12.71 -3.46 7.85
CA ASP A 27 12.16 -4.74 7.37
C ASP A 27 10.70 -4.57 6.94
N TRP A 28 10.22 -5.53 6.16
CA TRP A 28 8.88 -5.49 5.58
C TRP A 28 7.75 -5.50 6.61
N ASN A 29 7.92 -6.13 7.77
CA ASN A 29 6.84 -6.19 8.76
C ASN A 29 6.52 -4.78 9.28
N ILE A 30 7.56 -3.95 9.51
CA ILE A 30 7.35 -2.57 9.96
C ILE A 30 6.74 -1.72 8.83
N ALA A 31 7.18 -1.90 7.58
CA ALA A 31 6.57 -1.20 6.45
C ALA A 31 5.08 -1.56 6.31
N LEU A 32 4.74 -2.84 6.43
CA LEU A 32 3.37 -3.35 6.34
C LEU A 32 2.47 -2.80 7.46
N GLU A 33 2.95 -2.71 8.69
CA GLU A 33 2.22 -2.08 9.82
C GLU A 33 1.89 -0.58 9.60
N ASN A 34 2.51 0.06 8.61
CA ASN A 34 2.27 1.45 8.24
C ASN A 34 1.66 1.60 6.83
N THR A 35 1.26 0.49 6.20
CA THR A 35 0.71 0.42 4.85
C THR A 35 -0.79 0.15 4.90
N PHE A 36 -1.58 1.05 4.31
CA PHE A 36 -3.03 0.95 4.26
C PHE A 36 -3.48 0.51 2.86
N GLY A 37 -4.30 -0.54 2.77
CA GLY A 37 -5.01 -0.90 1.54
C GLY A 37 -6.10 0.12 1.22
N ILE A 38 -6.17 0.58 -0.04
CA ILE A 38 -7.09 1.66 -0.44
C ILE A 38 -8.19 1.15 -1.36
N TYR A 39 -7.81 0.47 -2.43
CA TYR A 39 -8.74 -0.19 -3.32
C TYR A 39 -8.05 -1.30 -4.11
N GLU A 40 -8.85 -2.22 -4.61
CA GLU A 40 -8.43 -3.34 -5.46
C GLU A 40 -8.94 -3.10 -6.89
N MET A 41 -8.04 -3.24 -7.86
CA MET A 41 -8.41 -3.33 -9.28
C MET A 41 -8.79 -4.74 -9.68
N GLU A 42 -9.49 -4.88 -10.81
CA GLU A 42 -9.68 -6.18 -11.43
C GLU A 42 -8.32 -6.80 -11.80
N GLY A 43 -8.03 -8.00 -11.28
CA GLY A 43 -6.77 -8.71 -11.57
C GLY A 43 -5.85 -8.93 -10.36
N ASP A 44 -6.37 -8.81 -9.13
CA ASP A 44 -5.65 -8.98 -7.86
C ASP A 44 -4.63 -7.85 -7.55
N THR A 45 -4.62 -6.76 -8.31
CA THR A 45 -3.78 -5.58 -8.04
C THR A 45 -4.41 -4.68 -6.97
N TRP A 46 -3.72 -4.46 -5.87
CA TRP A 46 -4.07 -3.55 -4.79
C TRP A 46 -3.28 -2.24 -4.85
N TYR A 47 -3.98 -1.15 -4.58
CA TYR A 47 -3.37 0.16 -4.40
C TYR A 47 -3.27 0.49 -2.92
N HIS A 48 -2.09 0.94 -2.53
CA HIS A 48 -1.68 1.12 -1.15
C HIS A 48 -1.20 2.55 -0.89
N ALA A 49 -1.32 2.97 0.37
CA ALA A 49 -0.67 4.15 0.89
C ALA A 49 0.12 3.80 2.15
N THR A 50 1.42 4.03 2.15
CA THR A 50 2.30 3.79 3.30
C THR A 50 2.72 5.12 3.92
N GLN A 51 2.46 5.32 5.20
CA GLN A 51 3.07 6.44 5.92
C GLN A 51 4.55 6.11 6.12
N ILE A 52 5.47 6.93 5.61
CA ILE A 52 6.93 6.69 5.76
C ILE A 52 7.51 7.46 6.97
N PRO A 53 8.75 7.17 7.44
CA PRO A 53 9.25 7.68 8.73
C PRO A 53 9.30 9.20 8.91
N ASP A 54 9.33 9.99 7.83
CA ASP A 54 9.28 11.46 7.87
C ASP A 54 7.84 12.01 7.86
N LYS A 55 6.84 11.15 8.09
CA LYS A 55 5.39 11.43 8.09
C LYS A 55 4.80 11.82 6.74
N LYS A 56 5.53 11.56 5.65
CA LYS A 56 4.99 11.62 4.29
C LYS A 56 4.27 10.32 3.94
N TRP A 57 3.69 10.29 2.75
CA TRP A 57 2.89 9.18 2.27
C TRP A 57 3.41 8.68 0.94
N ALA A 58 3.80 7.41 0.88
CA ALA A 58 4.16 6.73 -0.35
C ALA A 58 2.92 6.03 -0.92
N VAL A 59 2.56 6.32 -2.17
CA VAL A 59 1.51 5.62 -2.92
C VAL A 59 2.16 4.63 -3.87
N TRP A 60 1.68 3.39 -3.86
CA TRP A 60 2.20 2.31 -4.69
C TRP A 60 1.12 1.25 -4.94
N ASN A 61 1.39 0.31 -5.83
CA ASN A 61 0.55 -0.85 -6.07
C ASN A 61 1.43 -2.09 -6.29
N ASP A 62 0.82 -3.27 -6.22
CA ASP A 62 1.46 -4.56 -6.48
C ASP A 62 1.21 -5.07 -7.92
N ASP A 63 1.01 -4.16 -8.89
CA ASP A 63 0.79 -4.53 -10.30
C ASP A 63 2.05 -5.15 -10.95
N GLU A 64 3.22 -4.91 -10.35
CA GLU A 64 4.44 -5.60 -10.76
C GLU A 64 4.48 -7.01 -10.13
N GLU A 65 4.82 -8.03 -10.92
CA GLU A 65 4.78 -9.43 -10.47
C GLU A 65 5.65 -9.69 -9.21
N GLU A 66 6.68 -8.88 -8.94
CA GLU A 66 7.53 -8.96 -7.75
C GLU A 66 8.06 -7.57 -7.30
N PRO A 67 8.25 -7.33 -5.98
CA PRO A 67 8.89 -6.11 -5.46
C PRO A 67 10.38 -6.01 -5.83
N PRO A 68 11.01 -4.82 -5.75
CA PRO A 68 10.48 -3.57 -5.20
C PRO A 68 9.50 -2.86 -6.14
N TYR A 69 8.38 -2.41 -5.58
CA TYR A 69 7.36 -1.71 -6.34
C TYR A 69 7.73 -0.24 -6.58
N ALA A 70 7.34 0.29 -7.73
CA ALA A 70 7.40 1.73 -7.95
C ALA A 70 6.45 2.47 -6.99
N PHE A 71 6.90 3.60 -6.47
CA PHE A 71 6.10 4.44 -5.57
C PHE A 71 6.32 5.92 -5.82
N GLU A 72 5.30 6.72 -5.48
CA GLU A 72 5.36 8.18 -5.47
C GLU A 72 5.14 8.72 -4.05
N VAL A 73 5.89 9.76 -3.67
CA VAL A 73 5.85 10.32 -2.31
C VAL A 73 5.15 11.67 -2.28
N PHE A 74 4.15 11.77 -1.41
CA PHE A 74 3.34 12.95 -1.16
C PHE A 74 3.63 13.52 0.22
N ALA A 75 3.55 14.85 0.37
CA ALA A 75 3.89 15.49 1.63
C ALA A 75 2.81 15.28 2.71
N THR A 76 1.57 15.05 2.29
CA THR A 76 0.41 14.91 3.18
C THR A 76 -0.50 13.76 2.77
N TRP A 77 -1.30 13.28 3.72
CA TRP A 77 -2.34 12.28 3.45
C TRP A 77 -3.36 12.79 2.42
N ASP A 78 -3.80 14.05 2.54
CA ASP A 78 -4.79 14.65 1.63
C ASP A 78 -4.30 14.61 0.17
N GLU A 79 -3.02 14.86 -0.07
CA GLU A 79 -2.42 14.74 -1.41
C GLU A 79 -2.43 13.28 -1.89
N ALA A 80 -1.95 12.34 -1.08
CA ALA A 80 -1.87 10.92 -1.43
C ALA A 80 -3.26 10.32 -1.72
N ILE A 81 -4.25 10.56 -0.84
CA ILE A 81 -5.59 10.00 -1.00
C ILE A 81 -6.35 10.62 -2.18
N ARG A 82 -6.06 11.89 -2.53
CA ARG A 82 -6.61 12.52 -3.74
C ARG A 82 -6.02 11.93 -5.00
N GLU A 83 -4.73 11.64 -5.01
CA GLU A 83 -4.07 10.98 -6.14
C GLU A 83 -4.69 9.60 -6.38
N LEU A 84 -4.76 8.79 -5.32
CA LEU A 84 -5.42 7.48 -5.34
C LEU A 84 -6.88 7.58 -5.79
N ARG A 85 -7.61 8.61 -5.36
CA ARG A 85 -8.98 8.83 -5.81
C ARG A 85 -9.05 9.18 -7.29
N GLY A 86 -8.09 9.95 -7.81
CA GLY A 86 -7.95 10.23 -9.23
C GLY A 86 -7.77 8.95 -10.05
N MET A 87 -6.78 8.15 -9.68
CA MET A 87 -6.50 6.84 -10.30
C MET A 87 -7.71 5.90 -10.24
N PHE A 88 -8.39 5.84 -9.09
CA PHE A 88 -9.62 5.07 -8.92
C PHE A 88 -10.73 5.51 -9.88
N VAL A 89 -10.99 6.81 -10.00
CA VAL A 89 -12.01 7.33 -10.92
C VAL A 89 -11.66 7.04 -12.38
N GLU A 90 -10.38 7.16 -12.75
CA GLU A 90 -9.89 6.86 -14.10
C GLU A 90 -10.02 5.37 -14.47
N SER A 91 -9.86 4.47 -13.49
CA SER A 91 -10.03 3.03 -13.69
C SER A 91 -11.47 2.64 -14.07
N GLY A 92 -12.46 3.48 -13.74
CA GLY A 92 -13.88 3.21 -13.99
C GLY A 92 -14.48 2.12 -13.09
N LEU A 93 -13.77 1.72 -12.03
CA LEU A 93 -14.25 0.76 -11.04
C LEU A 93 -15.51 1.29 -10.32
N PRO A 94 -16.43 0.40 -9.91
CA PRO A 94 -17.58 0.82 -9.13
C PRO A 94 -17.17 1.20 -7.70
N GLU A 95 -17.90 2.17 -7.11
CA GLU A 95 -17.58 2.78 -5.80
C GLU A 95 -17.39 1.76 -4.65
N ASN A 96 -17.99 0.57 -4.74
CA ASN A 96 -17.84 -0.48 -3.74
C ASN A 96 -16.42 -1.08 -3.68
N HIS A 97 -15.54 -0.78 -4.63
CA HIS A 97 -14.11 -1.09 -4.61
C HIS A 97 -13.29 -0.05 -3.84
N TRP A 98 -13.80 1.18 -3.67
CA TRP A 98 -13.14 2.19 -2.86
C TRP A 98 -13.34 1.88 -1.37
N ARG A 99 -12.33 1.23 -0.77
CA ARG A 99 -12.38 0.72 0.61
C ARG A 99 -11.10 1.07 1.36
N PRO A 100 -10.84 2.36 1.61
CA PRO A 100 -9.67 2.78 2.36
C PRO A 100 -9.69 2.19 3.78
N GLU A 101 -8.64 1.46 4.12
CA GLU A 101 -8.37 0.98 5.46
C GLU A 101 -8.06 2.13 6.43
N GLY A 102 -8.26 1.87 7.72
CA GLY A 102 -8.02 2.85 8.77
C GLY A 102 -9.20 3.79 9.04
N PHE A 103 -10.38 3.47 8.50
CA PHE A 103 -11.62 4.25 8.64
C PHE A 103 -12.80 3.34 8.97
N ASP A 104 -13.76 3.84 9.76
CA ASP A 104 -15.04 3.14 9.93
C ASP A 104 -15.93 3.32 8.67
N GLU A 105 -16.95 2.48 8.48
CA GLU A 105 -17.84 2.48 7.29
C GLU A 105 -18.50 3.83 6.93
N CYS A 106 -18.54 4.78 7.87
CA CYS A 106 -19.14 6.11 7.68
C CYS A 106 -18.12 7.26 7.77
N GLU A 107 -16.83 6.95 7.97
CA GLU A 107 -15.78 7.97 8.04
C GLU A 107 -15.30 8.35 6.65
N ASP A 108 -15.10 9.65 6.45
CA ASP A 108 -14.61 10.19 5.19
C ASP A 108 -13.08 10.20 5.20
N ALA A 109 -12.49 9.40 4.31
CA ALA A 109 -11.04 9.29 4.14
C ALA A 109 -10.36 10.60 3.71
N PHE A 110 -11.10 11.58 3.19
CA PHE A 110 -10.56 12.88 2.77
C PHE A 110 -10.48 13.90 3.92
N LEU A 111 -11.01 13.59 5.11
CA LEU A 111 -11.07 14.55 6.23
C LEU A 111 -9.97 14.39 7.28
N LYS A 112 -9.34 13.22 7.37
CA LYS A 112 -8.32 12.90 8.37
C LYS A 112 -7.40 11.77 7.89
N GLU A 113 -6.25 11.65 8.52
CA GLU A 113 -5.33 10.52 8.32
C GLU A 113 -5.97 9.19 8.80
N PRO A 114 -5.59 8.05 8.20
CA PRO A 114 -6.11 6.74 8.58
C PRO A 114 -5.59 6.31 9.95
N ASP A 115 -6.42 5.55 10.66
CA ASP A 115 -6.12 5.01 11.98
C ASP A 115 -5.59 3.58 11.89
N ARG A 116 -4.35 3.36 12.36
CA ARG A 116 -3.73 2.03 12.33
C ARG A 116 -4.48 0.99 13.15
N GLU A 117 -5.19 1.40 14.20
CA GLU A 117 -5.99 0.48 15.01
C GLU A 117 -7.24 -0.03 14.27
N LYS A 118 -7.55 0.58 13.12
CA LYS A 118 -8.68 0.21 12.25
C LYS A 118 -8.23 -0.43 10.92
N MET A 119 -6.96 -0.80 10.80
CA MET A 119 -6.49 -1.64 9.70
C MET A 119 -7.04 -3.07 9.85
N LEU A 120 -7.33 -3.73 8.73
CA LEU A 120 -7.99 -5.04 8.68
C LEU A 120 -7.02 -6.22 8.88
#